data_AF-A0AAD4LGB0-F1
#
_entry.id   AF-A0AAD4LGB0-F1
#
_cell.length_a   1.000
_cell.length_b   1.000
_cell.length_c   1.000
_cell.angle_alpha   90.00
_cell.angle_beta   90.00
_cell.angle_gamma   90.00
#
_symmetry.space_group_name_H-M   'P 1'
#
loop_
_entity.id
_entity.type
_entity.pdbx_description
1 polymer ?
#
loop_
_entity_poly.entity_id
_entity_poly.type
_entity_poly.pdbx_seq_one_letter_code
_entity_poly.pdbx_strand_id
1 'polypeptide(L)'
;MILLEEDTLQRPKLRTDPSDRAPYRANAVALASGRSPSPNTTLPDYEASQAQHPSPHKRPFYRRIWHTKAGKAISYAFAIYSAIFVVIGIPAFVLVGPFKWVFVLHKPTTPQRGKAPFKWHGGDDFSHYGPLPPMPPPQLSGQIDLSFQNLGNFSCNTWIEPGVPHGKPNTTAAIGQVWLSHPSVYKLQMISASLSMRLAFPLGDGIILRTNSSSNNLTDYVSGSLRVDMNPDKNVSGIVLVANTRSSSFQLLQASSVCLTSFGNLTELILRIPDREESHLDTIDMDLQLLLPWTPAPINFKMFATHLPMFSQSFGDLRHVAFRRFELAGSNSTVTVASVRASSIVVQTSGAEISGNFSASENILLDTINGPIVAQVNLQVDERRYFSTPPKHPNFMTMFKTFNAPMNVSIAHVAGSEPARFGVVAENTQGAMTMTLDSVYTGLFELRTKAATALVQETPAATDSPLDEENELHFEKHVTSEWTHGWIGDTSDPKKYHHHEANRVKLLNSLAPIELRLARLRPSTAVRR
;
A
#
# COMPACT_ATOMS: atom_id res chain seq x y z
N MET A 1 9.90 -5.38 -14.37
CA MET A 1 9.94 -6.35 -15.49
C MET A 1 9.32 -7.64 -14.98
N ILE A 2 8.08 -7.94 -15.36
CA ILE A 2 7.41 -9.21 -15.04
C ILE A 2 7.48 -10.01 -16.35
N LEU A 3 8.36 -11.00 -16.39
CA LEU A 3 8.42 -11.94 -17.50
C LEU A 3 7.17 -12.83 -17.42
N LEU A 4 6.31 -12.72 -18.43
CA LEU A 4 5.28 -13.72 -18.69
C LEU A 4 6.01 -14.98 -19.17
N GLU A 5 6.10 -15.98 -18.29
CA GLU A 5 6.59 -17.31 -18.67
C GLU A 5 5.59 -17.96 -19.63
N GLU A 6 6.10 -18.36 -20.78
CA GLU A 6 5.40 -19.02 -21.86
C GLU A 6 5.29 -20.52 -21.52
N ASP A 7 4.05 -21.01 -21.36
CA ASP A 7 3.73 -22.40 -21.01
C ASP A 7 4.24 -23.37 -22.09
N THR A 8 5.40 -23.98 -21.85
CA THR A 8 5.89 -25.11 -22.66
C THR A 8 5.33 -26.43 -22.13
N LEU A 9 4.65 -27.16 -23.03
CA LEU A 9 4.06 -28.47 -22.80
C LEU A 9 5.08 -29.49 -22.25
N GLN A 10 4.87 -29.93 -21.00
CA GLN A 10 5.66 -31.00 -20.37
C GLN A 10 5.48 -32.34 -21.11
N ARG A 11 6.59 -32.88 -21.61
CA ARG A 11 6.68 -34.29 -22.05
C ARG A 11 6.68 -35.24 -20.85
N PRO A 12 6.04 -36.42 -20.95
CA PRO A 12 5.97 -37.37 -19.85
C PRO A 12 7.33 -38.05 -19.61
N LYS A 13 7.75 -38.10 -18.33
CA LYS A 13 8.95 -38.84 -17.88
C LYS A 13 8.70 -40.35 -17.98
N LEU A 14 9.60 -41.05 -18.68
CA LEU A 14 9.68 -42.50 -18.69
C LEU A 14 10.13 -43.04 -17.32
N ARG A 15 9.56 -44.19 -16.98
CA ARG A 15 9.84 -45.02 -15.81
C ARG A 15 11.06 -45.89 -16.09
N THR A 16 12.04 -45.92 -15.20
CA THR A 16 13.10 -46.94 -15.17
C THR A 16 13.03 -47.71 -13.85
N ASP A 17 12.93 -49.03 -13.98
CA ASP A 17 12.93 -50.03 -12.90
C ASP A 17 14.37 -50.50 -12.56
N PRO A 18 14.56 -51.26 -11.46
CA PRO A 18 15.83 -51.40 -10.74
C PRO A 18 16.56 -52.76 -10.96
N SER A 19 17.64 -52.97 -10.17
CA SER A 19 18.49 -54.17 -10.01
C SER A 19 19.77 -54.10 -10.86
N ASP A 20 21.00 -54.25 -10.36
CA ASP A 20 21.52 -55.31 -9.47
C ASP A 20 22.91 -54.97 -8.88
N ARG A 21 23.20 -55.64 -7.74
CA ARG A 21 24.50 -56.12 -7.19
C ARG A 21 25.57 -55.19 -6.57
N ALA A 22 25.99 -55.65 -5.38
CA ALA A 22 27.04 -55.20 -4.47
C ALA A 22 28.44 -55.82 -4.81
N PRO A 23 29.40 -55.96 -3.86
CA PRO A 23 30.20 -54.95 -3.14
C PRO A 23 31.72 -55.17 -3.35
N TYR A 24 32.59 -54.18 -3.08
CA TYR A 24 33.98 -54.45 -2.70
C TYR A 24 34.56 -53.38 -1.76
N ARG A 25 35.47 -53.87 -0.92
CA ARG A 25 36.04 -53.28 0.29
C ARG A 25 37.48 -52.79 0.02
N ALA A 26 37.91 -51.84 0.86
CA ALA A 26 39.28 -51.59 1.36
C ALA A 26 40.20 -50.56 0.66
N ASN A 27 40.67 -49.61 1.50
CA ASN A 27 42.03 -49.07 1.69
C ASN A 27 42.69 -48.33 0.49
N ALA A 28 43.51 -47.28 0.57
CA ALA A 28 44.25 -46.58 1.62
C ALA A 28 44.82 -45.25 1.03
N VAL A 29 45.09 -44.27 1.91
CA VAL A 29 46.27 -43.37 1.99
C VAL A 29 46.74 -42.53 0.76
N ALA A 30 46.63 -41.21 0.97
CA ALA A 30 47.54 -40.08 0.66
C ALA A 30 48.20 -39.93 -0.72
N LEU A 31 48.05 -38.74 -1.34
CA LEU A 31 49.11 -37.72 -1.48
C LEU A 31 48.63 -36.50 -2.28
N ALA A 32 49.26 -35.37 -1.97
CA ALA A 32 48.94 -34.01 -2.34
C ALA A 32 49.35 -33.60 -3.76
N SER A 33 48.63 -32.63 -4.33
CA SER A 33 49.10 -31.56 -5.24
C SER A 33 47.85 -30.72 -5.60
N GLY A 34 47.71 -29.43 -5.30
CA GLY A 34 48.60 -28.34 -5.64
C GLY A 34 48.03 -27.54 -6.82
N ARG A 35 47.05 -26.65 -6.60
CA ARG A 35 46.75 -25.55 -7.55
C ARG A 35 46.07 -24.35 -6.88
N SER A 36 46.60 -23.19 -7.26
CA SER A 36 46.40 -21.84 -6.71
C SER A 36 44.99 -21.26 -6.86
N PRO A 37 44.59 -20.26 -6.03
CA PRO A 37 43.26 -19.66 -6.04
C PRO A 37 43.19 -18.48 -7.03
N SER A 38 42.12 -18.45 -7.83
CA SER A 38 41.70 -17.25 -8.58
C SER A 38 40.56 -16.55 -7.80
N PRO A 39 40.64 -15.23 -7.58
CA PRO A 39 39.59 -14.49 -6.88
C PRO A 39 38.60 -13.94 -7.91
N ASN A 40 37.55 -14.70 -8.22
CA ASN A 40 36.34 -14.13 -8.80
C ASN A 40 35.23 -14.24 -7.76
N THR A 41 35.04 -13.13 -7.04
CA THR A 41 33.86 -12.84 -6.23
C THR A 41 32.66 -12.67 -7.16
N THR A 42 32.08 -13.79 -7.58
CA THR A 42 30.68 -13.83 -7.97
C THR A 42 29.86 -13.74 -6.69
N LEU A 43 29.19 -12.60 -6.51
CA LEU A 43 28.14 -12.45 -5.50
C LEU A 43 27.17 -13.63 -5.61
N PRO A 44 26.67 -14.17 -4.49
CA PRO A 44 25.61 -15.17 -4.55
C PRO A 44 24.37 -14.54 -5.18
N ASP A 45 23.88 -15.14 -6.25
CA ASP A 45 22.61 -14.81 -6.90
C ASP A 45 21.46 -14.99 -5.89
N TYR A 46 21.19 -13.92 -5.13
CA TYR A 46 20.13 -13.89 -4.12
C TYR A 46 18.73 -13.93 -4.76
N GLU A 47 18.62 -13.66 -6.06
CA GLU A 47 17.37 -13.82 -6.82
C GLU A 47 16.93 -15.28 -6.95
N ALA A 48 17.84 -16.26 -6.91
CA ALA A 48 17.48 -17.69 -7.01
C ALA A 48 16.95 -18.28 -5.69
N SER A 49 17.09 -17.57 -4.57
CA SER A 49 16.69 -18.07 -3.24
C SER A 49 15.22 -17.83 -2.89
N GLN A 50 14.49 -17.01 -3.68
CA GLN A 50 13.04 -16.83 -3.48
C GLN A 50 12.20 -17.95 -4.10
N ALA A 51 12.75 -18.75 -5.02
CA ALA A 51 12.01 -19.81 -5.70
C ALA A 51 11.93 -21.14 -4.92
N GLN A 52 12.69 -21.32 -3.83
CA GLN A 52 12.82 -22.62 -3.15
C GLN A 52 12.45 -22.61 -1.66
N HIS A 53 11.80 -21.58 -1.14
CA HIS A 53 11.16 -21.72 0.17
C HIS A 53 9.81 -22.43 -0.04
N PRO A 54 9.66 -23.74 0.28
CA PRO A 54 8.36 -24.38 0.26
C PRO A 54 7.50 -23.63 1.27
N SER A 55 6.58 -22.80 0.77
CA SER A 55 5.49 -22.28 1.56
C SER A 55 4.87 -23.47 2.31
N PRO A 56 4.59 -23.37 3.61
CA PRO A 56 3.82 -24.40 4.29
C PRO A 56 2.50 -24.51 3.52
N HIS A 57 2.33 -25.63 2.83
CA HIS A 57 1.23 -25.90 1.91
C HIS A 57 -0.09 -25.37 2.49
N LYS A 58 -0.49 -24.15 2.08
CA LYS A 58 -1.90 -23.77 2.05
C LYS A 58 -2.48 -24.66 0.98
N ARG A 59 -2.96 -25.85 1.38
CA ARG A 59 -3.73 -26.72 0.49
C ARG A 59 -4.81 -25.84 -0.12
N PRO A 60 -4.86 -25.66 -1.44
CA PRO A 60 -5.89 -24.82 -2.05
C PRO A 60 -7.25 -25.42 -1.67
N PHE A 61 -8.05 -24.63 -0.96
CA PHE A 61 -9.39 -25.00 -0.51
C PHE A 61 -10.31 -25.40 -1.68
N TYR A 62 -9.92 -25.06 -2.91
CA TYR A 62 -10.59 -25.44 -4.16
C TYR A 62 -10.66 -26.95 -4.42
N ARG A 63 -9.75 -27.78 -3.90
CA ARG A 63 -9.82 -29.24 -4.18
C ARG A 63 -10.92 -29.98 -3.41
N ARG A 64 -11.50 -29.39 -2.35
CA ARG A 64 -12.50 -30.11 -1.53
C ARG A 64 -13.93 -29.99 -2.04
N ILE A 65 -14.24 -28.91 -2.77
CA ILE A 65 -15.62 -28.68 -3.27
C ILE A 65 -15.94 -29.61 -4.45
N TRP A 66 -14.95 -30.00 -5.26
CA TRP A 66 -15.12 -30.84 -6.44
C TRP A 66 -15.52 -32.29 -6.18
N HIS A 67 -15.39 -32.77 -4.93
CA HIS A 67 -15.84 -34.11 -4.54
C HIS A 67 -17.24 -34.15 -3.93
N THR A 68 -17.85 -32.99 -3.69
CA THR A 68 -19.24 -32.94 -3.23
C THR A 68 -20.19 -33.08 -4.43
N LYS A 69 -21.36 -33.71 -4.22
CA LYS A 69 -22.40 -33.82 -5.26
C LYS A 69 -22.79 -32.44 -5.82
N ALA A 70 -22.69 -31.38 -5.02
CA ALA A 70 -22.93 -29.99 -5.42
C ALA A 70 -21.88 -29.47 -6.42
N GLY A 71 -20.59 -29.78 -6.24
CA GLY A 71 -19.53 -29.36 -7.16
C GLY A 71 -19.73 -29.90 -8.58
N LYS A 72 -20.17 -31.16 -8.70
CA LYS A 72 -20.51 -31.77 -10.00
C LYS A 72 -21.71 -31.09 -10.66
N ALA A 73 -22.75 -30.75 -9.88
CA ALA A 73 -23.92 -30.05 -10.40
C ALA A 73 -23.56 -28.67 -10.96
N ILE A 74 -22.70 -27.92 -10.25
CA ILE A 74 -22.22 -26.61 -10.70
C ILE A 74 -21.39 -26.73 -11.98
N SER A 75 -20.53 -27.75 -12.11
CA SER A 75 -19.77 -27.96 -13.35
C SER A 75 -20.66 -28.29 -14.55
N TYR A 76 -21.72 -29.08 -14.35
CA TYR A 76 -22.68 -29.38 -15.43
C TYR A 76 -23.49 -28.15 -15.82
N ALA A 77 -23.92 -27.35 -14.85
CA ALA A 77 -24.63 -26.09 -15.13
C ALA A 77 -23.77 -25.12 -15.96
N PHE A 78 -22.48 -24.99 -15.64
CA PHE A 78 -21.55 -24.16 -16.40
C PHE A 78 -21.34 -24.68 -17.82
N ALA A 79 -21.18 -26.00 -18.00
CA ALA A 79 -21.01 -26.61 -19.32
C ALA A 79 -22.25 -26.40 -20.21
N ILE A 80 -23.46 -26.57 -19.64
CA ILE A 80 -24.72 -26.34 -20.36
C ILE A 80 -24.87 -24.86 -20.73
N TYR A 81 -24.58 -23.95 -19.80
CA TYR A 81 -24.66 -22.51 -20.06
C TYR A 81 -23.72 -22.08 -21.20
N SER A 82 -22.47 -22.56 -21.18
CA SER A 82 -21.50 -22.28 -22.25
C SER A 82 -21.96 -22.83 -23.62
N ALA A 83 -22.57 -24.02 -23.65
CA ALA A 83 -23.12 -24.59 -24.88
C ALA A 83 -24.33 -23.79 -25.41
N ILE A 84 -25.19 -23.30 -24.52
CA ILE A 84 -26.33 -22.44 -24.88
C ILE A 84 -25.83 -21.09 -25.42
N PHE A 85 -24.84 -20.48 -24.77
CA PHE A 85 -24.20 -19.24 -25.25
C PHE A 85 -23.52 -19.45 -26.61
N VAL A 86 -22.86 -20.59 -26.76
CA VAL A 86 -22.50 -21.31 -27.98
C VAL A 86 -23.43 -21.04 -29.18
N VAL A 87 -24.56 -21.72 -29.05
CA VAL A 87 -25.53 -22.00 -30.11
C VAL A 87 -26.50 -20.83 -30.32
N ILE A 88 -26.84 -20.08 -29.26
CA ILE A 88 -27.84 -19.01 -29.32
C ILE A 88 -27.18 -17.63 -29.27
N GLY A 89 -26.20 -17.45 -28.39
CA GLY A 89 -25.55 -16.17 -28.15
C GLY A 89 -24.78 -15.66 -29.37
N ILE A 90 -23.95 -16.52 -29.98
CA ILE A 90 -23.14 -16.11 -31.15
C ILE A 90 -24.03 -15.76 -32.35
N PRO A 91 -25.02 -16.57 -32.77
CA PRO A 91 -25.88 -16.20 -33.90
C PRO A 91 -26.72 -14.96 -33.65
N ALA A 92 -27.24 -14.77 -32.42
CA ALA A 92 -27.98 -13.55 -32.07
C ALA A 92 -27.08 -12.30 -32.12
N PHE A 93 -25.83 -12.41 -31.67
CA PHE A 93 -24.87 -11.30 -31.72
C PHE A 93 -24.46 -10.96 -33.17
N VAL A 94 -24.33 -11.97 -34.04
CA VAL A 94 -24.01 -11.80 -35.46
C VAL A 94 -25.21 -11.25 -36.26
N LEU A 95 -26.44 -11.63 -35.93
CA LEU A 95 -27.65 -11.22 -36.66
C LEU A 95 -28.21 -9.85 -36.22
N VAL A 96 -27.98 -9.43 -34.98
CA VAL A 96 -28.64 -8.23 -34.41
C VAL A 96 -27.69 -7.05 -34.21
N GLY A 97 -26.37 -7.23 -34.33
CA GLY A 97 -25.42 -6.13 -34.15
C GLY A 97 -25.26 -5.23 -35.38
N PRO A 98 -25.60 -3.93 -35.34
CA PRO A 98 -25.26 -2.97 -36.40
C PRO A 98 -23.80 -2.52 -36.23
N PHE A 99 -22.84 -3.44 -36.39
CA PHE A 99 -21.43 -3.14 -36.28
C PHE A 99 -20.79 -3.06 -37.67
N LYS A 100 -20.90 -1.87 -38.29
CA LYS A 100 -20.14 -1.52 -39.50
C LYS A 100 -18.66 -1.44 -39.13
N TRP A 101 -17.89 -2.48 -39.45
CA TRP A 101 -16.44 -2.42 -39.54
C TRP A 101 -16.04 -1.47 -40.68
N VAL A 102 -15.76 -0.22 -40.35
CA VAL A 102 -15.06 0.70 -41.26
C VAL A 102 -13.59 0.34 -41.18
N PHE A 103 -13.12 -0.49 -42.13
CA PHE A 103 -11.70 -0.65 -42.41
C PHE A 103 -11.16 0.69 -42.94
N VAL A 104 -10.57 1.51 -42.07
CA VAL A 104 -9.78 2.68 -42.48
C VAL A 104 -8.41 2.18 -42.94
N LEU A 105 -8.33 1.80 -44.22
CA LEU A 105 -7.06 1.64 -44.92
C LEU A 105 -6.34 2.99 -44.97
N HIS A 106 -5.34 3.15 -44.09
CA HIS A 106 -4.39 4.26 -44.16
C HIS A 106 -3.60 4.14 -45.46
N LYS A 107 -3.80 5.09 -46.38
CA LYS A 107 -2.93 5.27 -47.53
C LYS A 107 -1.57 5.80 -47.05
N PRO A 108 -0.43 5.26 -47.52
CA PRO A 108 0.87 5.82 -47.25
C PRO A 108 1.04 7.16 -47.99
N THR A 109 1.28 8.23 -47.24
CA THR A 109 1.66 9.54 -47.76
C THR A 109 3.07 9.48 -48.34
N THR A 110 3.18 9.88 -49.61
CA THR A 110 4.40 10.05 -50.38
C THR A 110 5.27 11.21 -49.84
N PRO A 111 6.61 11.09 -49.86
CA PRO A 111 7.50 12.19 -49.50
C PRO A 111 7.63 13.17 -50.68
N GLN A 112 7.15 14.40 -50.50
CA GLN A 112 7.42 15.48 -51.43
C GLN A 112 8.81 16.06 -51.20
N ARG A 113 9.61 15.93 -52.26
CA ARG A 113 10.93 16.50 -52.50
C ARG A 113 10.74 17.89 -53.12
N GLY A 114 11.18 18.95 -52.45
CA GLY A 114 11.12 20.32 -52.98
C GLY A 114 12.13 21.23 -52.27
N LYS A 115 13.27 21.45 -52.94
CA LYS A 115 14.36 22.33 -52.51
C LYS A 115 14.03 23.80 -52.78
N ALA A 116 14.38 24.69 -51.86
CA ALA A 116 14.76 26.07 -52.18
C ALA A 116 15.89 26.51 -51.22
N PRO A 117 17.01 27.05 -51.71
CA PRO A 117 18.09 27.55 -50.85
C PRO A 117 17.73 28.95 -50.33
N PHE A 118 17.52 29.06 -49.01
CA PHE A 118 17.38 30.35 -48.34
C PHE A 118 18.76 30.95 -48.10
N LYS A 119 19.00 32.13 -48.69
CA LYS A 119 20.26 32.86 -48.66
C LYS A 119 20.30 33.72 -47.39
N TRP A 120 21.16 33.36 -46.44
CA TRP A 120 21.41 34.15 -45.24
C TRP A 120 22.29 35.35 -45.59
N HIS A 121 21.78 36.55 -45.32
CA HIS A 121 22.61 37.75 -45.18
C HIS A 121 23.05 37.82 -43.71
N GLY A 122 24.35 37.65 -43.50
CA GLY A 122 25.00 37.87 -42.22
C GLY A 122 25.40 39.33 -42.05
N GLY A 123 25.49 39.73 -40.78
CA GLY A 123 26.10 40.98 -40.36
C GLY A 123 25.17 41.76 -39.44
N ASP A 124 25.15 41.41 -38.15
CA ASP A 124 24.96 42.35 -37.06
C ASP A 124 25.58 41.76 -35.78
N ASP A 125 26.62 42.42 -35.29
CA ASP A 125 27.35 42.12 -34.07
C ASP A 125 26.47 42.38 -32.83
N PHE A 126 25.97 41.32 -32.21
CA PHE A 126 25.23 41.36 -30.93
C PHE A 126 26.14 41.08 -29.71
N SER A 127 27.31 41.72 -29.64
CA SER A 127 28.30 41.50 -28.57
C SER A 127 28.12 42.36 -27.31
N HIS A 128 26.96 43.03 -27.10
CA HIS A 128 26.81 44.03 -26.02
C HIS A 128 25.66 43.82 -25.01
N TYR A 129 24.98 42.67 -24.99
CA TYR A 129 24.02 42.39 -23.92
C TYR A 129 24.62 41.44 -22.89
N GLY A 130 24.96 41.99 -21.72
CA GLY A 130 25.28 41.19 -20.54
C GLY A 130 24.12 40.26 -20.16
N PRO A 131 24.38 39.16 -19.45
CA PRO A 131 23.37 38.18 -19.09
C PRO A 131 22.24 38.86 -18.32
N LEU A 132 21.03 38.85 -18.89
CA LEU A 132 19.83 39.32 -18.22
C LEU A 132 19.65 38.53 -16.91
N PRO A 133 19.24 39.18 -15.81
CA PRO A 133 18.92 38.48 -14.58
C PRO A 133 17.84 37.43 -14.85
N PRO A 134 17.92 36.24 -14.23
CA PRO A 134 16.93 35.20 -14.43
C PRO A 134 15.56 35.72 -13.99
N MET A 135 14.62 35.82 -14.92
CA MET A 135 13.23 36.16 -14.59
C MET A 135 12.65 35.06 -13.70
N PRO A 136 11.93 35.40 -12.61
CA PRO A 136 11.21 34.41 -11.82
C PRO A 136 10.18 33.70 -12.71
N PRO A 137 10.00 32.38 -12.55
CA PRO A 137 9.02 31.63 -13.34
C PRO A 137 7.62 32.23 -13.16
N PRO A 138 6.82 32.36 -14.25
CA PRO A 138 5.48 32.90 -14.16
C PRO A 138 4.63 32.03 -13.21
N GLN A 139 4.17 32.62 -12.11
CA GLN A 139 3.23 31.97 -11.21
C GLN A 139 1.81 32.18 -11.71
N LEU A 140 1.25 31.19 -12.40
CA LEU A 140 -0.17 31.13 -12.74
C LEU A 140 -0.95 30.58 -11.55
N SER A 141 -1.43 31.46 -10.68
CA SER A 141 -2.37 31.08 -9.61
C SER A 141 -3.80 31.32 -10.10
N GLY A 142 -4.55 30.24 -10.33
CA GLY A 142 -5.97 30.30 -10.69
C GLY A 142 -6.77 29.37 -9.79
N GLN A 143 -7.66 29.91 -8.96
CA GLN A 143 -8.57 29.10 -8.15
C GLN A 143 -9.75 28.65 -9.02
N ILE A 144 -9.78 27.36 -9.37
CA ILE A 144 -10.94 26.75 -10.02
C ILE A 144 -11.83 26.17 -8.93
N ASP A 145 -13.00 26.77 -8.72
CA ASP A 145 -14.02 26.27 -7.79
C ASP A 145 -14.95 25.31 -8.54
N LEU A 146 -14.71 24.00 -8.43
CA LEU A 146 -15.67 23.00 -8.92
C LEU A 146 -16.73 22.80 -7.82
N SER A 147 -17.83 23.53 -7.93
CA SER A 147 -19.01 23.28 -7.11
C SER A 147 -19.86 22.17 -7.76
N PHE A 148 -20.17 21.12 -7.00
CA PHE A 148 -21.11 20.08 -7.43
C PHE A 148 -22.51 20.69 -7.58
N GLN A 149 -23.01 20.82 -8.81
CA GLN A 149 -24.42 21.18 -9.04
C GLN A 149 -25.31 19.98 -9.37
N ASN A 150 -24.77 18.79 -9.70
CA ASN A 150 -25.60 17.61 -10.00
C ASN A 150 -24.93 16.28 -9.57
N LEU A 151 -25.61 15.52 -8.70
CA LEU A 151 -25.24 14.16 -8.27
C LEU A 151 -25.29 13.20 -9.46
N GLY A 152 -24.16 12.55 -9.78
CA GLY A 152 -24.05 11.57 -10.88
C GLY A 152 -23.12 11.97 -12.03
N ASN A 153 -22.54 13.16 -12.01
CA ASN A 153 -21.64 13.62 -13.07
C ASN A 153 -20.16 13.45 -12.67
N PHE A 154 -19.39 12.86 -13.57
CA PHE A 154 -17.94 12.86 -13.56
C PHE A 154 -17.45 14.28 -13.93
N SER A 155 -16.63 14.89 -13.08
CA SER A 155 -16.09 16.24 -13.30
C SER A 155 -14.58 16.23 -13.16
N CYS A 156 -13.85 16.64 -14.20
CA CYS A 156 -12.41 16.87 -14.13
C CYS A 156 -12.12 18.36 -14.20
N ASN A 157 -11.07 18.80 -13.52
CA ASN A 157 -10.51 20.10 -13.82
C ASN A 157 -9.83 20.08 -15.19
N THR A 158 -9.82 21.25 -15.82
CA THR A 158 -8.91 21.57 -16.91
C THR A 158 -8.01 22.68 -16.37
N TRP A 159 -6.69 22.47 -16.43
CA TRP A 159 -5.73 23.49 -16.03
C TRP A 159 -5.69 24.59 -17.11
N ILE A 160 -6.67 25.49 -17.11
CA ILE A 160 -6.77 26.60 -18.06
C ILE A 160 -6.10 27.83 -17.44
N GLU A 161 -5.35 28.59 -18.24
CA GLU A 161 -4.74 29.85 -17.82
C GLU A 161 -5.83 30.83 -17.33
N PRO A 162 -5.75 31.29 -16.06
CA PRO A 162 -6.65 32.33 -15.57
C PRO A 162 -6.45 33.62 -16.38
N GLY A 163 -7.44 33.96 -17.22
CA GLY A 163 -7.41 35.22 -17.97
C GLY A 163 -7.83 35.15 -19.43
N VAL A 164 -8.15 33.97 -19.98
CA VAL A 164 -8.79 33.90 -21.31
C VAL A 164 -10.31 33.97 -21.12
N PRO A 165 -10.96 35.15 -21.31
CA PRO A 165 -12.40 35.25 -21.18
C PRO A 165 -13.07 34.27 -22.15
N HIS A 166 -14.02 33.48 -21.63
CA HIS A 166 -14.91 32.61 -22.39
C HIS A 166 -15.83 33.46 -23.28
N GLY A 167 -15.29 34.02 -24.35
CA GLY A 167 -15.95 35.01 -25.19
C GLY A 167 -15.43 34.96 -26.62
N LYS A 168 -16.05 34.06 -27.41
CA LYS A 168 -15.89 33.85 -28.86
C LYS A 168 -14.56 33.23 -29.31
N PRO A 169 -14.60 32.09 -30.03
CA PRO A 169 -13.43 31.51 -30.67
C PRO A 169 -13.08 32.37 -31.89
N ASN A 170 -12.33 33.45 -31.72
CA ASN A 170 -11.62 34.13 -32.81
C ASN A 170 -10.52 35.00 -32.20
N THR A 171 -9.28 34.81 -32.66
CA THR A 171 -8.10 35.72 -32.60
C THR A 171 -7.08 35.71 -31.44
N THR A 172 -7.20 34.91 -30.37
CA THR A 172 -6.14 34.89 -29.32
C THR A 172 -5.12 33.74 -29.38
N ALA A 173 -5.28 32.77 -30.30
CA ALA A 173 -4.24 31.77 -30.58
C ALA A 173 -2.94 32.37 -31.17
N ALA A 174 -2.92 33.67 -31.50
CA ALA A 174 -1.76 34.33 -32.09
C ALA A 174 -0.71 34.79 -31.07
N ILE A 175 -1.04 34.99 -29.78
CA ILE A 175 -0.07 35.58 -28.84
C ILE A 175 0.91 34.54 -28.28
N GLY A 176 0.51 33.26 -28.21
CA GLY A 176 1.42 32.16 -27.87
C GLY A 176 2.38 31.75 -29.00
N GLN A 177 2.09 32.15 -30.25
CA GLN A 177 2.97 31.84 -31.39
C GLN A 177 4.03 32.90 -31.69
N VAL A 178 3.93 34.12 -31.13
CA VAL A 178 4.91 35.18 -31.40
C VAL A 178 6.26 34.93 -30.72
N TRP A 179 6.31 34.10 -29.67
CA TRP A 179 7.55 33.79 -28.94
C TRP A 179 8.41 32.68 -29.56
N LEU A 180 7.98 32.04 -30.66
CA LEU A 180 8.65 30.87 -31.24
C LEU A 180 9.52 31.16 -32.49
N SER A 181 9.69 32.41 -32.91
CA SER A 181 10.35 32.73 -34.20
C SER A 181 11.88 32.90 -34.16
N HIS A 182 12.56 32.70 -33.01
CA HIS A 182 14.03 32.85 -32.91
C HIS A 182 14.74 31.53 -32.55
N PRO A 183 15.29 30.78 -33.54
CA PRO A 183 15.84 29.43 -33.36
C PRO A 183 17.15 29.30 -32.57
N SER A 184 17.80 30.41 -32.20
CA SER A 184 19.26 30.40 -31.92
C SER A 184 19.68 30.60 -30.46
N VAL A 185 18.75 30.74 -29.50
CA VAL A 185 19.10 30.86 -28.07
C VAL A 185 18.10 30.12 -27.18
N TYR A 186 17.82 28.84 -27.47
CA TYR A 186 17.08 27.99 -26.52
C TYR A 186 18.06 27.34 -25.55
N LYS A 187 18.58 28.14 -24.61
CA LYS A 187 18.85 27.54 -23.30
C LYS A 187 17.47 27.09 -22.82
N LEU A 188 17.23 25.77 -22.81
CA LEU A 188 16.03 25.12 -22.28
C LEU A 188 15.90 25.50 -20.80
N GLN A 189 15.45 26.72 -20.54
CA GLN A 189 14.99 27.11 -19.23
C GLN A 189 13.69 26.33 -19.07
N MET A 190 13.76 25.22 -18.31
CA MET A 190 12.57 24.45 -17.97
C MET A 190 11.59 25.41 -17.32
N ILE A 191 10.50 25.73 -18.02
CA ILE A 191 9.44 26.55 -17.48
C ILE A 191 8.67 25.63 -16.54
N SER A 192 9.00 25.70 -15.25
CA SER A 192 8.21 25.00 -14.24
C SER A 192 6.83 25.65 -14.19
N ALA A 193 5.79 24.87 -14.47
CA ALA A 193 4.40 25.32 -14.32
C ALA A 193 3.89 24.87 -12.94
N SER A 194 3.27 25.79 -12.20
CA SER A 194 2.65 25.49 -10.90
C SER A 194 1.21 25.98 -10.88
N LEU A 195 0.28 25.15 -10.42
CA LEU A 195 -1.14 25.51 -10.33
C LEU A 195 -1.76 24.95 -9.05
N SER A 196 -2.71 25.68 -8.49
CA SER A 196 -3.42 25.32 -7.26
C SER A 196 -4.92 25.24 -7.53
N MET A 197 -5.57 24.19 -7.05
CA MET A 197 -7.02 24.00 -7.16
C MET A 197 -7.61 23.75 -5.78
N ARG A 198 -8.82 24.26 -5.54
CA ARG A 198 -9.58 24.04 -4.32
C ARG A 198 -10.96 23.49 -4.66
N LEU A 199 -11.31 22.35 -4.10
CA LEU A 199 -12.56 21.65 -4.32
C LEU A 199 -13.29 21.47 -3.00
N ALA A 200 -14.59 21.75 -2.97
CA ALA A 200 -15.44 21.47 -1.83
C ALA A 200 -16.54 20.47 -2.22
N PHE A 201 -16.70 19.40 -1.45
CA PHE A 201 -17.73 18.39 -1.71
C PHE A 201 -18.41 17.92 -0.40
N PRO A 202 -19.68 17.49 -0.47
CA PRO A 202 -20.42 17.10 0.73
C PRO A 202 -19.84 15.85 1.38
N LEU A 203 -20.18 15.65 2.66
CA LEU A 203 -19.89 14.42 3.39
C LEU A 203 -20.65 13.24 2.76
N GLY A 204 -19.91 12.26 2.25
CA GLY A 204 -20.44 10.98 1.79
C GLY A 204 -20.24 9.85 2.79
N ASP A 205 -20.62 8.64 2.39
CA ASP A 205 -20.35 7.40 3.13
C ASP A 205 -18.85 7.01 3.05
N GLY A 206 -18.09 7.53 2.09
CA GLY A 206 -16.68 7.19 1.98
C GLY A 206 -15.94 7.97 0.92
N ILE A 207 -14.62 7.89 0.99
CA ILE A 207 -13.68 8.61 0.14
C ILE A 207 -12.67 7.62 -0.43
N ILE A 208 -12.49 7.62 -1.74
CA ILE A 208 -11.49 6.81 -2.43
C ILE A 208 -10.59 7.76 -3.22
N LEU A 209 -9.27 7.68 -3.04
CA LEU A 209 -8.30 8.43 -3.83
C LEU A 209 -7.44 7.44 -4.61
N ARG A 210 -7.34 7.59 -5.93
CA ARG A 210 -6.53 6.70 -6.76
C ARG A 210 -5.82 7.44 -7.88
N THR A 211 -4.67 6.94 -8.30
CA THR A 211 -4.05 7.31 -9.58
C THR A 211 -4.55 6.36 -10.68
N ASN A 212 -4.58 6.83 -11.92
CA ASN A 212 -4.77 5.95 -13.09
C ASN A 212 -3.50 5.12 -13.42
N SER A 213 -2.33 5.57 -12.98
CA SER A 213 -1.05 4.96 -13.31
C SER A 213 -0.67 3.83 -12.35
N SER A 214 -0.02 2.79 -12.88
CA SER A 214 0.53 1.68 -12.09
C SER A 214 1.95 2.01 -11.59
N SER A 215 2.36 1.42 -10.45
CA SER A 215 3.67 1.69 -9.83
C SER A 215 4.87 1.48 -10.76
N ASN A 216 4.77 0.58 -11.74
CA ASN A 216 5.89 0.20 -12.60
C ASN A 216 6.28 1.28 -13.63
N ASN A 217 5.36 2.19 -13.95
CA ASN A 217 5.58 3.22 -14.98
C ASN A 217 5.89 4.59 -14.39
N LEU A 218 5.84 4.73 -13.05
CA LEU A 218 5.84 6.03 -12.37
C LEU A 218 7.16 6.38 -11.69
N THR A 219 8.02 5.39 -11.44
CA THR A 219 9.32 5.63 -10.82
C THR A 219 10.09 6.62 -11.69
N ASP A 220 10.49 7.74 -11.10
CA ASP A 220 11.23 8.88 -11.69
C ASP A 220 10.39 9.99 -12.34
N TYR A 221 9.12 9.74 -12.68
CA TYR A 221 8.27 10.72 -13.37
C TYR A 221 7.26 11.42 -12.46
N VAL A 222 6.70 10.67 -11.50
CA VAL A 222 5.66 11.16 -10.59
C VAL A 222 6.16 11.13 -9.17
N SER A 223 6.01 12.26 -8.50
CA SER A 223 6.10 12.36 -7.06
C SER A 223 4.87 13.06 -6.52
N GLY A 224 4.67 12.95 -5.21
CA GLY A 224 3.67 13.75 -4.55
C GLY A 224 3.55 13.48 -3.08
N SER A 225 2.66 14.24 -2.46
CA SER A 225 2.27 14.05 -1.08
C SER A 225 0.75 14.11 -0.94
N LEU A 226 0.20 13.29 -0.06
CA LEU A 226 -1.16 13.39 0.41
C LEU A 226 -1.11 13.71 1.90
N ARG A 227 -1.73 14.81 2.31
CA ARG A 227 -1.99 15.15 3.70
C ARG A 227 -3.50 15.12 3.96
N VAL A 228 -3.93 14.32 4.92
CA VAL A 228 -5.32 14.28 5.37
C VAL A 228 -5.41 14.81 6.79
N ASP A 229 -6.24 15.81 7.05
CA ASP A 229 -6.32 16.46 8.35
C ASP A 229 -7.75 16.94 8.64
N MET A 230 -8.01 17.37 9.88
CA MET A 230 -9.23 18.09 10.21
C MET A 230 -9.13 19.53 9.69
N ASN A 231 -10.22 20.07 9.15
CA ASN A 231 -10.28 21.44 8.67
C ASN A 231 -10.11 22.40 9.87
N PRO A 232 -9.14 23.33 9.85
CA PRO A 232 -8.98 24.30 10.93
C PRO A 232 -10.18 25.25 11.05
N ASP A 233 -10.90 25.49 9.96
CA ASP A 233 -12.13 26.28 9.96
C ASP A 233 -13.34 25.39 10.30
N LYS A 234 -13.85 25.55 11.53
CA LYS A 234 -15.01 24.81 12.04
C LYS A 234 -16.33 25.16 11.35
N ASN A 235 -16.38 26.24 10.57
CA ASN A 235 -17.58 26.64 9.85
C ASN A 235 -17.74 25.90 8.51
N VAL A 236 -16.71 25.20 8.05
CA VAL A 236 -16.76 24.45 6.81
C VAL A 236 -17.40 23.09 7.07
N SER A 237 -18.60 22.88 6.50
CA SER A 237 -19.38 21.65 6.67
C SER A 237 -19.06 20.55 5.66
N GLY A 238 -18.29 20.86 4.61
CA GLY A 238 -17.89 19.94 3.56
C GLY A 238 -16.43 19.50 3.68
N ILE A 239 -16.07 18.50 2.88
CA ILE A 239 -14.68 18.11 2.69
C ILE A 239 -14.04 19.10 1.72
N VAL A 240 -12.85 19.58 2.04
CA VAL A 240 -12.09 20.49 1.18
C VAL A 240 -10.83 19.79 0.70
N LEU A 241 -10.66 19.66 -0.61
CA LEU A 241 -9.44 19.20 -1.23
C LEU A 241 -8.69 20.39 -1.84
N VAL A 242 -7.43 20.55 -1.47
CA VAL A 242 -6.49 21.48 -2.10
C VAL A 242 -5.46 20.65 -2.85
N ALA A 243 -5.26 20.92 -4.13
CA ALA A 243 -4.27 20.25 -4.96
C ALA A 243 -3.31 21.27 -5.53
N ASN A 244 -2.03 21.17 -5.18
CA ASN A 244 -0.95 21.98 -5.76
C ASN A 244 -0.13 21.07 -6.67
N THR A 245 -0.15 21.37 -7.96
CA THR A 245 0.59 20.58 -8.95
C THR A 245 1.73 21.40 -9.50
N ARG A 246 2.91 20.81 -9.56
CA ARG A 246 4.10 21.36 -10.21
C ARG A 246 4.54 20.42 -11.32
N SER A 247 4.92 20.96 -12.45
CA SER A 247 5.45 20.15 -13.55
C SER A 247 6.60 20.84 -14.24
N SER A 248 7.54 20.05 -14.77
CA SER A 248 8.63 20.51 -15.64
C SER A 248 8.15 21.08 -16.98
N SER A 249 6.94 20.71 -17.40
CA SER A 249 6.37 21.00 -18.72
C SER A 249 4.92 21.42 -18.59
N PHE A 250 4.54 22.49 -19.29
CA PHE A 250 3.16 22.96 -19.32
C PHE A 250 2.23 21.94 -20.02
N GLN A 251 2.73 21.23 -21.04
CA GLN A 251 1.97 20.19 -21.74
C GLN A 251 1.62 19.03 -20.80
N LEU A 252 2.57 18.62 -19.96
CA LEU A 252 2.34 17.61 -18.93
C LEU A 252 1.31 18.11 -17.91
N LEU A 253 1.48 19.33 -17.39
CA LEU A 253 0.50 19.92 -16.48
C LEU A 253 -0.90 19.89 -17.10
N GLN A 254 -1.06 20.36 -18.34
CA GLN A 254 -2.34 20.41 -19.06
C GLN A 254 -2.95 19.02 -19.32
N ALA A 255 -2.11 18.01 -19.58
CA ALA A 255 -2.54 16.63 -19.79
C ALA A 255 -2.89 15.90 -18.48
N SER A 256 -2.36 16.37 -17.35
CA SER A 256 -2.75 15.89 -16.03
C SER A 256 -4.12 16.44 -15.64
N SER A 257 -4.89 15.71 -14.84
CA SER A 257 -6.15 16.21 -14.28
C SER A 257 -6.47 15.52 -12.96
N VAL A 258 -7.22 16.23 -12.14
CA VAL A 258 -7.85 15.75 -10.91
C VAL A 258 -9.33 15.67 -11.17
N CYS A 259 -9.84 14.44 -11.22
CA CYS A 259 -11.23 14.15 -11.50
C CYS A 259 -11.95 13.70 -10.23
N LEU A 260 -13.17 14.19 -10.07
CA LEU A 260 -14.05 13.87 -8.96
C LEU A 260 -15.29 13.18 -9.52
N THR A 261 -15.65 12.05 -8.93
CA THR A 261 -16.82 11.26 -9.32
C THR A 261 -17.54 10.76 -8.09
N SER A 262 -18.86 10.73 -8.15
CA SER A 262 -19.72 10.23 -7.07
C SER A 262 -20.39 8.93 -7.51
N PHE A 263 -20.15 7.84 -6.81
CA PHE A 263 -20.81 6.55 -7.04
C PHE A 263 -21.72 6.21 -5.85
N GLY A 264 -23.00 6.58 -5.97
CA GLY A 264 -23.93 6.53 -4.85
C GLY A 264 -23.48 7.49 -3.75
N ASN A 265 -23.19 6.95 -2.56
CA ASN A 265 -22.70 7.72 -1.42
C ASN A 265 -21.17 7.74 -1.31
N LEU A 266 -20.43 7.10 -2.23
CA LEU A 266 -18.97 7.12 -2.24
C LEU A 266 -18.47 8.23 -3.14
N THR A 267 -17.53 9.02 -2.62
CA THR A 267 -16.79 10.00 -3.43
C THR A 267 -15.47 9.39 -3.84
N GLU A 268 -15.18 9.40 -5.12
CA GLU A 268 -13.90 8.94 -5.66
C GLU A 268 -13.18 10.09 -6.37
N LEU A 269 -11.92 10.29 -5.97
CA LEU A 269 -10.97 11.21 -6.56
C LEU A 269 -9.98 10.41 -7.40
N ILE A 270 -9.86 10.76 -8.67
CA ILE A 270 -8.97 10.12 -9.62
C ILE A 270 -7.93 11.15 -10.06
N LEU A 271 -6.66 10.88 -9.75
CA LEU A 271 -5.53 11.61 -10.32
C LEU A 271 -5.21 10.96 -11.67
N ARG A 272 -5.47 11.68 -12.74
CA ARG A 272 -5.13 11.26 -14.09
C ARG A 272 -3.80 11.89 -14.47
N ILE A 273 -2.79 11.05 -14.55
CA ILE A 273 -1.45 11.40 -15.03
C ILE A 273 -1.30 10.74 -16.40
N PRO A 274 -0.88 11.48 -17.45
CA PRO A 274 -0.64 10.87 -18.75
C PRO A 274 0.44 9.79 -18.62
N ASP A 275 0.29 8.72 -19.40
CA ASP A 275 1.36 7.74 -19.52
C ASP A 275 2.59 8.40 -20.13
N ARG A 276 3.77 7.98 -19.68
CA ARG A 276 5.04 8.53 -20.16
C ARG A 276 5.20 8.24 -21.66
N GLU A 277 5.02 9.27 -22.49
CA GLU A 277 5.59 9.26 -23.83
C GLU A 277 7.11 9.29 -23.75
N GLU A 278 7.80 8.80 -24.78
CA GLU A 278 9.25 8.53 -24.79
C GLU A 278 10.17 9.74 -24.46
N SER A 279 9.63 10.95 -24.24
CA SER A 279 10.42 12.09 -23.78
C SER A 279 10.86 11.93 -22.31
N HIS A 280 12.15 11.65 -22.14
CA HIS A 280 12.72 11.05 -20.94
C HIS A 280 12.90 11.94 -19.69
N LEU A 281 12.53 13.22 -19.68
CA LEU A 281 12.96 14.13 -18.60
C LEU A 281 11.87 14.93 -17.90
N ASP A 282 10.61 14.78 -18.32
CA ASP A 282 9.56 15.51 -17.64
C ASP A 282 9.30 14.93 -16.26
N THR A 283 8.78 15.76 -15.34
CA THR A 283 8.38 15.35 -14.00
C THR A 283 7.11 16.08 -13.60
N ILE A 284 6.29 15.42 -12.79
CA ILE A 284 5.11 16.02 -12.18
C ILE A 284 5.08 15.68 -10.69
N ASP A 285 4.89 16.71 -9.89
CA ASP A 285 4.84 16.65 -8.44
C ASP A 285 3.48 17.19 -7.98
N MET A 286 2.74 16.39 -7.20
CA MET A 286 1.39 16.72 -6.76
C MET A 286 1.29 16.71 -5.23
N ASP A 287 1.08 17.87 -4.63
CA ASP A 287 0.81 18.03 -3.20
C ASP A 287 -0.69 18.18 -2.97
N LEU A 288 -1.29 17.16 -2.36
CA LEU A 288 -2.71 17.07 -2.06
C LEU A 288 -2.95 17.27 -0.57
N GLN A 289 -3.89 18.13 -0.23
CA GLN A 289 -4.36 18.33 1.14
C GLN A 289 -5.87 18.12 1.20
N LEU A 290 -6.29 17.08 1.91
CA LEU A 290 -7.69 16.74 2.13
C LEU A 290 -8.09 17.11 3.57
N LEU A 291 -8.96 18.09 3.71
CA LEU A 291 -9.43 18.62 4.98
C LEU A 291 -10.86 18.12 5.26
N LEU A 292 -11.02 17.34 6.32
CA LEU A 292 -12.30 16.83 6.77
C LEU A 292 -13.03 17.89 7.64
N PRO A 293 -14.35 18.06 7.51
CA PRO A 293 -15.06 19.08 8.27
C PRO A 293 -15.10 18.73 9.77
N TRP A 294 -15.39 19.75 10.59
CA TRP A 294 -15.65 19.57 12.01
C TRP A 294 -17.14 19.44 12.28
N THR A 295 -17.54 18.44 13.05
CA THR A 295 -18.92 18.28 13.52
C THR A 295 -18.96 18.00 15.02
N PRO A 296 -20.00 18.44 15.74
CA PRO A 296 -20.13 18.14 17.18
C PRO A 296 -20.25 16.65 17.47
N ALA A 297 -20.88 15.89 16.57
CA ALA A 297 -20.94 14.43 16.62
C ALA A 297 -19.76 13.82 15.85
N PRO A 298 -19.22 12.66 16.27
CA PRO A 298 -18.20 11.96 15.50
C PRO A 298 -18.66 11.63 14.07
N ILE A 299 -17.80 11.87 13.09
CA ILE A 299 -18.08 11.55 11.68
C ILE A 299 -17.83 10.06 11.48
N ASN A 300 -18.79 9.37 10.86
CA ASN A 300 -18.68 7.93 10.60
C ASN A 300 -18.60 7.68 9.09
N PHE A 301 -17.42 7.34 8.59
CA PHE A 301 -17.24 6.90 7.21
C PHE A 301 -17.31 5.37 7.14
N LYS A 302 -18.00 4.84 6.14
CA LYS A 302 -17.97 3.41 5.79
C LYS A 302 -16.60 3.01 5.23
N MET A 303 -15.96 3.88 4.45
CA MET A 303 -14.70 3.56 3.79
C MET A 303 -13.85 4.80 3.54
N PHE A 304 -12.57 4.70 3.84
CA PHE A 304 -11.54 5.60 3.33
C PHE A 304 -10.47 4.74 2.68
N ALA A 305 -10.16 5.01 1.41
CA ALA A 305 -9.16 4.23 0.69
C ALA A 305 -8.23 5.12 -0.15
N THR A 306 -6.94 4.80 -0.16
CA THR A 306 -5.97 5.43 -1.06
C THR A 306 -5.22 4.36 -1.86
N HIS A 307 -5.00 4.63 -3.14
CA HIS A 307 -4.17 3.85 -4.04
C HIS A 307 -3.28 4.83 -4.80
N LEU A 308 -2.24 5.30 -4.11
CA LEU A 308 -1.39 6.40 -4.57
C LEU A 308 0.09 5.94 -4.58
N PRO A 309 0.51 5.20 -5.61
CA PRO A 309 1.92 4.83 -5.78
C PRO A 309 2.81 6.08 -5.87
N MET A 310 3.96 6.09 -5.19
CA MET A 310 4.92 7.20 -5.16
C MET A 310 4.44 8.47 -4.42
N PHE A 311 3.28 8.45 -3.75
CA PHE A 311 2.84 9.57 -2.92
C PHE A 311 3.13 9.29 -1.46
N SER A 312 3.93 10.12 -0.82
CA SER A 312 4.02 10.12 0.65
C SER A 312 2.65 10.45 1.24
N GLN A 313 2.21 9.71 2.26
CA GLN A 313 0.87 9.89 2.85
C GLN A 313 1.00 10.21 4.32
N SER A 314 0.42 11.34 4.74
CA SER A 314 0.41 11.81 6.12
C SER A 314 -1.02 12.05 6.58
N PHE A 315 -1.37 11.47 7.72
CA PHE A 315 -2.69 11.59 8.34
C PHE A 315 -2.53 12.28 9.68
N GLY A 316 -3.25 13.38 9.87
CA GLY A 316 -3.30 14.12 11.12
C GLY A 316 -4.03 13.36 12.23
N ASP A 317 -4.47 14.08 13.25
CA ASP A 317 -5.24 13.50 14.35
C ASP A 317 -6.71 13.37 13.92
N LEU A 318 -7.10 12.16 13.54
CA LEU A 318 -8.44 11.83 13.06
C LEU A 318 -9.29 11.15 14.14
N ARG A 319 -9.01 11.36 15.44
CA ARG A 319 -9.79 10.73 16.55
C ARG A 319 -11.28 11.08 16.54
N HIS A 320 -11.67 12.22 15.97
CA HIS A 320 -13.07 12.64 15.80
C HIS A 320 -13.79 11.99 14.61
N VAL A 321 -13.06 11.19 13.83
CA VAL A 321 -13.56 10.48 12.66
C VAL A 321 -13.39 8.98 12.89
N ALA A 322 -14.47 8.24 12.71
CA ALA A 322 -14.47 6.78 12.77
C ALA A 322 -14.67 6.20 11.38
N PHE A 323 -13.81 5.27 10.99
CA PHE A 323 -13.90 4.56 9.72
C PHE A 323 -14.36 3.12 9.96
N ARG A 324 -15.28 2.59 9.17
CA ARG A 324 -15.49 1.14 9.18
C ARG A 324 -14.32 0.42 8.50
N ARG A 325 -13.84 0.95 7.38
CA ARG A 325 -12.65 0.45 6.67
C ARG A 325 -11.71 1.60 6.32
N PHE A 326 -10.44 1.49 6.71
CA PHE A 326 -9.39 2.44 6.42
C PHE A 326 -8.25 1.72 5.71
N GLU A 327 -8.07 2.00 4.42
CA GLU A 327 -7.19 1.25 3.53
C GLU A 327 -6.20 2.17 2.82
N LEU A 328 -4.92 1.98 3.06
CA LEU A 328 -3.87 2.78 2.47
C LEU A 328 -2.95 1.89 1.64
N ALA A 329 -2.84 2.19 0.35
CA ALA A 329 -1.91 1.52 -0.54
C ALA A 329 -1.01 2.54 -1.24
N GLY A 330 0.30 2.27 -1.26
CA GLY A 330 1.27 3.09 -1.98
C GLY A 330 2.60 2.37 -2.16
N SER A 331 3.17 2.37 -3.35
CA SER A 331 4.53 1.86 -3.57
C SER A 331 5.57 2.88 -3.13
N ASN A 332 6.64 2.42 -2.48
CA ASN A 332 7.84 3.21 -2.13
C ASN A 332 7.56 4.57 -1.49
N SER A 333 6.51 4.67 -0.68
CA SER A 333 6.02 5.92 -0.10
C SER A 333 5.76 5.75 1.38
N THR A 334 6.28 6.69 2.17
CA THR A 334 6.11 6.70 3.62
C THR A 334 4.65 6.94 3.97
N VAL A 335 4.14 6.20 4.95
CA VAL A 335 2.81 6.39 5.52
C VAL A 335 2.96 6.75 6.98
N THR A 336 2.58 7.98 7.35
CA THR A 336 2.56 8.47 8.73
C THR A 336 1.14 8.75 9.19
N VAL A 337 0.76 8.24 10.36
CA VAL A 337 -0.60 8.41 10.92
C VAL A 337 -0.52 8.90 12.35
N ALA A 338 -0.88 10.16 12.61
CA ALA A 338 -0.83 10.72 13.96
C ALA A 338 -1.84 10.02 14.88
N SER A 339 -3.09 9.87 14.45
CA SER A 339 -4.07 8.99 15.08
C SER A 339 -5.24 8.68 14.16
N VAL A 340 -5.66 7.41 14.07
CA VAL A 340 -6.86 7.01 13.34
C VAL A 340 -7.68 6.00 14.13
N ARG A 341 -9.01 6.08 14.02
CA ARG A 341 -9.94 5.11 14.60
C ARG A 341 -10.72 4.39 13.50
N ALA A 342 -10.63 3.08 13.43
CA ALA A 342 -11.39 2.29 12.47
C ALA A 342 -11.85 0.92 12.98
N SER A 343 -12.71 0.22 12.24
CA SER A 343 -12.95 -1.21 12.50
C SER A 343 -11.89 -2.08 11.86
N SER A 344 -11.63 -1.86 10.57
CA SER A 344 -10.60 -2.56 9.78
C SER A 344 -9.58 -1.55 9.26
N ILE A 345 -8.30 -1.81 9.54
CA ILE A 345 -7.16 -1.00 9.07
C ILE A 345 -6.27 -1.87 8.19
N VAL A 346 -6.00 -1.42 6.98
CA VAL A 346 -5.08 -2.07 6.04
C VAL A 346 -4.12 -1.01 5.53
N VAL A 347 -2.82 -1.19 5.77
CA VAL A 347 -1.77 -0.31 5.24
C VAL A 347 -0.75 -1.18 4.53
N GLN A 348 -0.57 -0.93 3.23
CA GLN A 348 0.33 -1.70 2.37
C GLN A 348 1.27 -0.76 1.63
N THR A 349 2.56 -1.00 1.78
CA THR A 349 3.61 -0.35 0.99
C THR A 349 4.69 -1.34 0.56
N SER A 350 5.58 -0.94 -0.34
CA SER A 350 6.68 -1.80 -0.80
C SER A 350 8.02 -1.39 -0.21
N GLY A 351 8.28 -0.09 -0.08
CA GLY A 351 9.66 0.40 0.09
C GLY A 351 9.89 1.28 1.30
N ALA A 352 8.85 1.76 1.95
CA ALA A 352 8.96 2.87 2.87
C ALA A 352 8.26 2.58 4.21
N GLU A 353 8.56 3.43 5.19
CA GLU A 353 8.10 3.29 6.56
C GLU A 353 6.57 3.37 6.66
N ILE A 354 6.03 2.52 7.53
CA ILE A 354 4.68 2.67 8.08
C ILE A 354 4.84 3.07 9.54
N SER A 355 4.37 4.25 9.93
CA SER A 355 4.35 4.65 11.33
C SER A 355 3.08 5.36 11.76
N GLY A 356 2.69 5.16 13.03
CA GLY A 356 1.55 5.88 13.58
C GLY A 356 0.79 5.20 14.71
N ASN A 357 -0.32 5.85 15.11
CA ASN A 357 -1.21 5.38 16.16
C ASN A 357 -2.54 4.91 15.56
N PHE A 358 -2.80 3.61 15.70
CA PHE A 358 -3.93 2.93 15.09
C PHE A 358 -4.89 2.42 16.18
N SER A 359 -6.12 2.90 16.20
CA SER A 359 -7.18 2.32 17.03
C SER A 359 -8.09 1.48 16.16
N ALA A 360 -8.14 0.17 16.41
CA ALA A 360 -8.98 -0.77 15.67
C ALA A 360 -9.99 -1.47 16.59
N SER A 361 -11.13 -1.87 16.02
CA SER A 361 -12.16 -2.70 16.69
C SER A 361 -12.26 -4.14 16.14
N GLU A 362 -11.70 -4.45 14.97
CA GLU A 362 -11.80 -5.79 14.36
C GLU A 362 -10.46 -6.32 13.82
N ASN A 363 -9.75 -5.57 12.96
CA ASN A 363 -8.49 -6.06 12.39
C ASN A 363 -7.54 -4.94 11.98
N ILE A 364 -6.25 -5.29 11.97
CA ILE A 364 -5.16 -4.45 11.47
C ILE A 364 -4.24 -5.31 10.61
N LEU A 365 -3.90 -4.84 9.41
CA LEU A 365 -2.85 -5.38 8.57
C LEU A 365 -1.88 -4.25 8.22
N LEU A 366 -0.64 -4.32 8.68
CA LEU A 366 0.44 -3.44 8.25
C LEU A 366 1.47 -4.29 7.49
N ASP A 367 1.66 -4.00 6.21
CA ASP A 367 2.48 -4.81 5.30
C ASP A 367 3.44 -3.91 4.51
N THR A 368 4.73 -4.18 4.63
CA THR A 368 5.78 -3.53 3.85
C THR A 368 6.83 -4.56 3.44
N ILE A 369 7.69 -4.26 2.46
CA ILE A 369 8.79 -5.17 2.10
C ILE A 369 10.08 -4.66 2.74
N ASN A 370 10.45 -3.41 2.44
CA ASN A 370 11.74 -2.84 2.84
C ASN A 370 11.65 -1.73 3.88
N GLY A 371 10.44 -1.28 4.23
CA GLY A 371 10.27 -0.19 5.19
C GLY A 371 10.15 -0.67 6.63
N PRO A 372 10.57 0.15 7.61
CA PRO A 372 10.31 -0.15 9.01
C PRO A 372 8.81 -0.03 9.32
N ILE A 373 8.36 -0.78 10.32
CA ILE A 373 7.01 -0.62 10.90
C ILE A 373 7.19 -0.09 12.33
N VAL A 374 6.64 1.08 12.62
CA VAL A 374 6.64 1.70 13.95
C VAL A 374 5.21 2.06 14.36
N ALA A 375 4.53 1.15 15.05
CA ALA A 375 3.08 1.27 15.30
C ALA A 375 2.72 1.23 16.79
N GLN A 376 1.78 2.10 17.19
CA GLN A 376 1.05 1.98 18.45
C GLN A 376 -0.37 1.56 18.14
N VAL A 377 -0.78 0.40 18.65
CA VAL A 377 -2.08 -0.19 18.41
C VAL A 377 -2.92 -0.12 19.68
N ASN A 378 -4.04 0.60 19.59
CA ASN A 378 -5.01 0.73 20.66
C ASN A 378 -6.22 -0.16 20.36
N LEU A 379 -6.38 -1.22 21.14
CA LEU A 379 -7.50 -2.16 21.04
C LEU A 379 -8.73 -1.54 21.70
N GLN A 380 -9.80 -1.38 20.92
CA GLN A 380 -11.08 -0.91 21.44
C GLN A 380 -12.16 -1.98 21.24
N VAL A 381 -12.59 -2.59 22.34
CA VAL A 381 -13.70 -3.55 22.34
C VAL A 381 -15.02 -2.77 22.28
N ASP A 382 -15.88 -3.12 21.33
CA ASP A 382 -17.28 -2.69 21.36
C ASP A 382 -18.04 -3.60 22.32
N GLU A 383 -18.38 -3.09 23.50
CA GLU A 383 -19.14 -3.78 24.55
C GLU A 383 -20.40 -4.47 24.00
N ARG A 384 -21.06 -3.88 22.99
CA ARG A 384 -22.29 -4.45 22.41
C ARG A 384 -22.05 -5.81 21.76
N ARG A 385 -20.84 -6.10 21.31
CA ARG A 385 -20.47 -7.39 20.72
C ARG A 385 -20.00 -8.41 21.76
N TYR A 386 -19.66 -7.97 22.97
CA TYR A 386 -19.04 -8.80 23.99
C TYR A 386 -20.05 -9.77 24.65
N PHE A 387 -21.32 -9.37 24.79
CA PHE A 387 -22.26 -10.04 25.70
C PHE A 387 -23.13 -11.16 25.13
N SER A 388 -23.10 -11.44 23.81
CA SER A 388 -24.07 -12.39 23.22
C SER A 388 -23.69 -13.88 23.29
N THR A 389 -22.42 -14.21 23.52
CA THR A 389 -21.84 -15.56 23.81
C THR A 389 -20.32 -15.43 23.63
N PRO A 390 -19.47 -16.19 24.35
CA PRO A 390 -18.02 -16.17 24.11
C PRO A 390 -17.75 -16.48 22.63
N PRO A 391 -17.21 -15.52 21.85
CA PRO A 391 -16.98 -15.76 20.43
C PRO A 391 -15.98 -16.90 20.28
N LYS A 392 -16.26 -17.83 19.34
CA LYS A 392 -15.36 -18.95 19.01
C LYS A 392 -14.03 -18.52 18.38
N HIS A 393 -13.88 -17.22 18.13
CA HIS A 393 -12.76 -16.61 17.44
C HIS A 393 -12.29 -15.37 18.21
N PRO A 394 -11.01 -15.00 18.09
CA PRO A 394 -10.52 -13.74 18.63
C PRO A 394 -11.36 -12.57 18.13
N ASN A 395 -11.63 -11.61 18.99
CA ASN A 395 -12.33 -10.36 18.64
C ASN A 395 -11.50 -9.56 17.64
N PHE A 396 -10.16 -9.67 17.73
CA PHE A 396 -9.21 -8.94 16.91
C PHE A 396 -8.21 -9.86 16.23
N MET A 397 -7.92 -9.60 14.97
CA MET A 397 -6.80 -10.22 14.26
C MET A 397 -5.87 -9.14 13.72
N THR A 398 -4.63 -9.14 14.17
CA THR A 398 -3.61 -8.17 13.75
C THR A 398 -2.45 -8.88 13.08
N MET A 399 -2.06 -8.41 11.90
CA MET A 399 -0.94 -8.94 11.13
C MET A 399 0.06 -7.83 10.80
N PHE A 400 1.33 -8.06 11.11
CA PHE A 400 2.44 -7.17 10.79
C PHE A 400 3.46 -7.91 9.93
N LYS A 401 3.87 -7.31 8.81
CA LYS A 401 4.78 -7.93 7.86
C LYS A 401 5.81 -6.94 7.36
N THR A 402 7.07 -7.33 7.48
CA THR A 402 8.19 -6.70 6.78
C THR A 402 9.20 -7.76 6.37
N PHE A 403 10.08 -7.48 5.42
CA PHE A 403 11.10 -8.43 5.00
C PHE A 403 12.48 -8.02 5.52
N ASN A 404 12.89 -6.78 5.28
CA ASN A 404 14.27 -6.33 5.50
C ASN A 404 14.47 -5.33 6.64
N ALA A 405 13.40 -4.76 7.19
CA ALA A 405 13.53 -3.60 8.07
C ALA A 405 13.06 -3.87 9.51
N PRO A 406 13.48 -3.04 10.47
CA PRO A 406 13.05 -3.18 11.86
C PRO A 406 11.53 -3.06 12.02
N MET A 407 10.99 -3.81 12.98
CA MET A 407 9.57 -3.77 13.36
C MET A 407 9.48 -3.45 14.86
N ASN A 408 8.88 -2.32 15.21
CA ASN A 408 8.62 -1.90 16.59
C ASN A 408 7.11 -1.66 16.75
N VAL A 409 6.43 -2.57 17.45
CA VAL A 409 4.97 -2.53 17.62
C VAL A 409 4.64 -2.54 19.10
N SER A 410 3.80 -1.62 19.54
CA SER A 410 3.19 -1.64 20.87
C SER A 410 1.69 -1.87 20.75
N ILE A 411 1.15 -2.76 21.57
CA ILE A 411 -0.28 -3.08 21.59
C ILE A 411 -0.78 -2.84 23.01
N ALA A 412 -1.78 -1.98 23.13
CA ALA A 412 -2.41 -1.63 24.40
C ALA A 412 -3.93 -1.58 24.25
N HIS A 413 -4.64 -1.87 25.33
CA HIS A 413 -6.06 -1.64 25.45
C HIS A 413 -6.32 -0.16 25.74
N VAL A 414 -7.42 0.37 25.23
CA VAL A 414 -7.85 1.73 25.59
C VAL A 414 -8.20 1.76 27.08
N ALA A 415 -7.85 2.84 27.78
CA ALA A 415 -8.17 3.00 29.19
C ALA A 415 -9.68 2.82 29.44
N GLY A 416 -10.02 1.93 30.38
CA GLY A 416 -11.41 1.60 30.71
C GLY A 416 -12.10 0.62 29.77
N SER A 417 -11.44 0.12 28.72
CA SER A 417 -11.99 -0.98 27.92
C SER A 417 -11.79 -2.32 28.62
N GLU A 418 -12.76 -3.22 28.48
CA GLU A 418 -12.63 -4.62 28.89
C GLU A 418 -11.44 -5.32 28.20
N PRO A 419 -10.83 -6.34 28.84
CA PRO A 419 -9.79 -7.15 28.22
C PRO A 419 -10.25 -7.74 26.87
N ALA A 420 -9.53 -7.39 25.80
CA ALA A 420 -9.85 -7.82 24.45
C ALA A 420 -9.30 -9.21 24.17
N ARG A 421 -10.06 -10.01 23.40
CA ARG A 421 -9.51 -11.23 22.83
C ARG A 421 -8.82 -10.97 21.49
N PHE A 422 -7.51 -11.15 21.37
CA PHE A 422 -6.80 -10.85 20.12
C PHE A 422 -5.75 -11.88 19.70
N GLY A 423 -5.59 -12.00 18.38
CA GLY A 423 -4.56 -12.78 17.72
C GLY A 423 -3.58 -11.86 16.99
N VAL A 424 -2.30 -11.96 17.30
CA VAL A 424 -1.21 -11.24 16.65
C VAL A 424 -0.34 -12.21 15.86
N VAL A 425 -0.08 -11.87 14.61
CA VAL A 425 0.94 -12.53 13.79
C VAL A 425 1.89 -11.47 13.26
N ALA A 426 3.15 -11.52 13.66
CA ALA A 426 4.19 -10.64 13.14
C ALA A 426 5.24 -11.48 12.41
N GLU A 427 5.54 -11.13 11.17
CA GLU A 427 6.52 -11.82 10.32
C GLU A 427 7.59 -10.84 9.85
N ASN A 428 8.85 -11.21 10.09
CA ASN A 428 10.05 -10.53 9.57
C ASN A 428 11.04 -11.57 9.03
N THR A 429 12.02 -11.16 8.23
CA THR A 429 13.09 -12.04 7.76
C THR A 429 14.46 -11.58 8.22
N GLN A 430 14.79 -10.30 8.04
CA GLN A 430 16.13 -9.77 8.31
C GLN A 430 16.17 -8.63 9.34
N GLY A 431 15.05 -7.96 9.59
CA GLY A 431 15.00 -6.84 10.54
C GLY A 431 14.78 -7.30 11.98
N ALA A 432 15.31 -6.55 12.94
CA ALA A 432 15.00 -6.77 14.36
C ALA A 432 13.49 -6.56 14.62
N MET A 433 12.92 -7.37 15.51
CA MET A 433 11.52 -7.25 15.92
C MET A 433 11.43 -6.97 17.41
N THR A 434 10.74 -5.90 17.78
CA THR A 434 10.39 -5.58 19.16
C THR A 434 8.87 -5.43 19.24
N MET A 435 8.24 -6.23 20.09
CA MET A 435 6.80 -6.12 20.38
C MET A 435 6.59 -5.83 21.86
N THR A 436 5.75 -4.85 22.19
CA THR A 436 5.35 -4.56 23.58
C THR A 436 3.87 -4.82 23.77
N LEU A 437 3.51 -5.55 24.82
CA LEU A 437 2.12 -5.79 25.22
C LEU A 437 1.87 -5.12 26.58
N ASP A 438 0.68 -4.57 26.74
CA ASP A 438 0.24 -3.97 27.99
C ASP A 438 -0.01 -5.01 29.11
N SER A 439 -0.31 -4.51 30.30
CA SER A 439 -0.53 -5.35 31.48
C SER A 439 -1.89 -6.05 31.48
N VAL A 440 -2.78 -5.73 30.54
CA VAL A 440 -4.11 -6.34 30.42
C VAL A 440 -4.04 -7.62 29.59
N TYR A 441 -2.97 -7.81 28.81
CA TYR A 441 -2.78 -8.99 28.01
C TYR A 441 -2.66 -10.28 28.85
N THR A 442 -3.57 -11.21 28.58
CA THR A 442 -3.52 -12.61 29.02
C THR A 442 -3.61 -13.51 27.79
N GLY A 443 -2.68 -14.44 27.57
CA GLY A 443 -2.66 -15.26 26.37
C GLY A 443 -1.41 -16.11 26.15
N LEU A 444 -1.41 -16.88 25.06
CA LEU A 444 -0.28 -17.67 24.58
C LEU A 444 0.65 -16.81 23.74
N PHE A 445 1.96 -16.97 23.90
CA PHE A 445 2.94 -16.35 23.01
C PHE A 445 3.92 -17.37 22.43
N GLU A 446 4.33 -17.15 21.19
CA GLU A 446 5.27 -17.99 20.44
C GLU A 446 6.20 -17.08 19.64
N LEU A 447 7.49 -17.07 20.01
CA LEU A 447 8.56 -16.39 19.29
C LEU A 447 9.42 -17.44 18.60
N ARG A 448 9.65 -17.30 17.30
CA ARG A 448 10.48 -18.23 16.54
C ARG A 448 11.39 -17.49 15.57
N THR A 449 12.68 -17.76 15.66
CA THR A 449 13.72 -17.32 14.73
C THR A 449 14.51 -18.53 14.22
N LYS A 450 15.26 -18.41 13.11
CA LYS A 450 16.07 -19.51 12.57
C LYS A 450 17.56 -19.41 12.90
N ALA A 451 18.06 -18.18 13.08
CA ALA A 451 19.50 -17.94 13.21
C ALA A 451 19.86 -16.83 14.21
N ALA A 452 18.89 -16.38 15.03
CA ALA A 452 19.09 -15.30 15.99
C ALA A 452 18.48 -15.66 17.37
N THR A 453 18.41 -14.69 18.27
CA THR A 453 17.86 -14.87 19.61
C THR A 453 16.38 -14.52 19.67
N ALA A 454 15.61 -15.32 20.39
CA ALA A 454 14.26 -14.99 20.83
C ALA A 454 14.25 -14.65 22.32
N LEU A 455 13.98 -13.39 22.66
CA LEU A 455 13.99 -12.88 24.02
C LEU A 455 12.58 -12.43 24.44
N VAL A 456 12.21 -12.78 25.67
CA VAL A 456 11.01 -12.26 26.33
C VAL A 456 11.48 -11.54 27.58
N GLN A 457 11.17 -10.26 27.69
CA GLN A 457 11.50 -9.40 28.81
C GLN A 457 10.23 -8.99 29.55
N GLU A 458 10.26 -9.08 30.87
CA GLU A 458 9.25 -8.50 31.74
C GLU A 458 9.70 -7.08 32.11
N THR A 459 8.91 -6.08 31.73
CA THR A 459 9.19 -4.68 32.09
C THR A 459 8.57 -4.41 33.45
N PRO A 460 9.34 -4.01 34.49
CA PRO A 460 8.76 -3.72 35.81
C PRO A 460 7.65 -2.67 35.69
N ALA A 461 6.50 -2.93 36.34
CA ALA A 461 5.39 -2.00 36.37
C ALA A 461 5.84 -0.61 36.82
N ALA A 462 5.38 0.45 36.13
CA ALA A 462 5.51 1.80 36.65
C ALA A 462 4.88 1.88 38.06
N THR A 463 5.57 2.54 38.98
CA THR A 463 5.45 2.34 40.44
C THR A 463 4.16 2.90 41.07
N ASP A 464 3.21 3.41 40.29
CA ASP A 464 2.18 4.34 40.83
C ASP A 464 0.72 3.87 40.81
N SER A 465 0.38 2.67 40.32
CA SER A 465 -1.03 2.19 40.36
C SER A 465 -1.32 1.28 41.57
N PRO A 466 -2.21 1.71 42.51
CA PRO A 466 -2.72 0.86 43.58
C PRO A 466 -3.84 -0.04 43.04
N LEU A 467 -3.51 -1.25 42.61
CA LEU A 467 -4.48 -2.27 42.18
C LEU A 467 -4.28 -3.54 43.01
N ASP A 468 -5.40 -4.19 43.28
CA ASP A 468 -5.67 -5.19 44.31
C ASP A 468 -4.73 -6.42 44.31
N GLU A 469 -4.38 -6.89 45.51
CA GLU A 469 -3.36 -7.90 45.82
C GLU A 469 -3.65 -9.35 45.38
N GLU A 470 -4.80 -9.64 44.75
CA GLU A 470 -5.34 -11.01 44.69
C GLU A 470 -5.10 -11.81 43.39
N ASN A 471 -4.63 -11.20 42.30
CA ASN A 471 -4.48 -11.93 41.02
C ASN A 471 -3.01 -12.11 40.63
N GLU A 472 -2.37 -13.16 41.15
CA GLU A 472 -1.06 -13.61 40.68
C GLU A 472 -1.21 -14.25 39.29
N LEU A 473 -0.69 -13.59 38.24
CA LEU A 473 -0.63 -14.23 36.92
C LEU A 473 0.49 -15.27 36.90
N HIS A 474 0.14 -16.46 36.45
CA HIS A 474 1.07 -17.55 36.23
C HIS A 474 1.81 -17.34 34.90
N PHE A 475 3.15 -17.35 34.98
CA PHE A 475 4.04 -17.28 33.82
C PHE A 475 4.76 -18.61 33.65
N GLU A 476 4.46 -19.33 32.57
CA GLU A 476 5.17 -20.55 32.19
C GLU A 476 5.86 -20.33 30.84
N LYS A 477 7.15 -20.68 30.78
CA LYS A 477 7.99 -20.40 29.61
C LYS A 477 8.93 -21.57 29.33
N HIS A 478 8.93 -22.01 28.08
CA HIS A 478 9.94 -22.89 27.52
C HIS A 478 10.85 -22.09 26.58
N VAL A 479 12.16 -22.18 26.79
CA VAL A 479 13.14 -21.32 26.11
C VAL A 479 14.23 -22.17 25.47
N THR A 480 14.44 -21.96 24.18
CA THR A 480 15.69 -22.26 23.48
C THR A 480 16.24 -20.96 22.89
N SER A 481 17.45 -20.99 22.30
CA SER A 481 18.03 -19.81 21.63
C SER A 481 17.14 -19.29 20.50
N GLU A 482 16.53 -20.19 19.75
CA GLU A 482 15.78 -19.90 18.51
C GLU A 482 14.26 -19.85 18.70
N TRP A 483 13.76 -20.40 19.80
CA TRP A 483 12.33 -20.57 20.01
C TRP A 483 11.98 -20.31 21.48
N THR A 484 10.94 -19.52 21.68
CA THR A 484 10.39 -19.28 23.01
C THR A 484 8.87 -19.41 22.92
N HIS A 485 8.30 -20.22 23.79
CA HIS A 485 6.86 -20.39 23.91
C HIS A 485 6.46 -20.25 25.37
N GLY A 486 5.32 -19.63 25.63
CA GLY A 486 4.79 -19.53 26.96
C GLY A 486 3.37 -19.01 27.02
N TRP A 487 2.90 -18.82 28.24
CA TRP A 487 1.56 -18.36 28.54
C TRP A 487 1.56 -17.37 29.70
N ILE A 488 0.57 -16.49 29.70
CA ILE A 488 0.33 -15.47 30.73
C ILE A 488 -1.18 -15.48 31.05
N GLY A 489 -1.54 -15.64 32.32
CA GLY A 489 -2.92 -15.46 32.76
C GLY A 489 -3.14 -15.93 34.20
N ASP A 490 -4.40 -15.91 34.61
CA ASP A 490 -4.87 -16.16 35.98
C ASP A 490 -5.07 -17.66 36.31
N THR A 491 -5.35 -18.49 35.31
CA THR A 491 -5.63 -19.92 35.51
C THR A 491 -4.39 -20.81 35.43
N SER A 492 -4.28 -21.86 36.26
CA SER A 492 -3.24 -22.89 36.09
C SER A 492 -3.22 -23.46 34.66
N ASP A 493 -2.03 -23.46 34.03
CA ASP A 493 -1.68 -23.91 32.65
C ASP A 493 -2.85 -24.38 31.77
N PRO A 494 -3.11 -23.71 30.63
CA PRO A 494 -4.17 -24.06 29.70
C PRO A 494 -3.92 -25.36 28.91
N LYS A 495 -3.59 -26.49 29.57
CA LYS A 495 -3.51 -27.84 28.96
C LYS A 495 -4.79 -28.26 28.22
N LYS A 496 -5.90 -27.53 28.45
CA LYS A 496 -7.21 -27.77 27.84
C LYS A 496 -7.68 -26.65 26.91
N TYR A 497 -6.96 -25.54 26.74
CA TYR A 497 -7.46 -24.51 25.84
C TYR A 497 -7.37 -24.98 24.39
N HIS A 498 -8.50 -24.90 23.70
CA HIS A 498 -8.49 -24.98 22.26
C HIS A 498 -7.71 -23.76 21.71
N HIS A 499 -6.74 -24.02 20.84
CA HIS A 499 -5.87 -23.01 20.21
C HIS A 499 -6.61 -21.85 19.52
N HIS A 500 -7.93 -21.94 19.36
CA HIS A 500 -8.79 -20.94 18.73
C HIS A 500 -9.48 -20.00 19.73
N GLU A 501 -9.48 -20.34 21.01
CA GLU A 501 -10.26 -19.64 22.04
C GLU A 501 -9.42 -18.67 22.88
N ALA A 502 -8.10 -18.89 22.95
CA ALA A 502 -7.18 -18.05 23.69
C ALA A 502 -6.58 -16.93 22.82
N ASN A 503 -6.21 -15.84 23.48
CA ASN A 503 -5.34 -14.82 22.90
C ASN A 503 -4.01 -15.46 22.49
N ARG A 504 -3.48 -15.00 21.36
CA ARG A 504 -2.26 -15.57 20.79
C ARG A 504 -1.39 -14.51 20.16
N VAL A 505 -0.13 -14.47 20.56
CA VAL A 505 0.89 -13.62 19.94
C VAL A 505 1.94 -14.51 19.29
N LYS A 506 2.12 -14.40 17.98
CA LYS A 506 3.08 -15.18 17.21
C LYS A 506 4.06 -14.27 16.49
N LEU A 507 5.33 -14.33 16.87
CA LEU A 507 6.41 -13.54 16.29
C LEU A 507 7.35 -14.48 15.52
N LEU A 508 7.49 -14.26 14.23
CA LEU A 508 8.29 -15.09 13.33
C LEU A 508 9.38 -14.23 12.69
N ASN A 509 10.63 -14.62 12.89
CA ASN A 509 11.78 -14.03 12.21
C ASN A 509 12.64 -15.14 11.58
N SER A 510 13.58 -14.79 10.70
CA SER A 510 14.55 -15.76 10.19
C SER A 510 15.95 -15.48 10.71
N LEU A 511 16.46 -14.26 10.49
CA LEU A 511 17.89 -13.95 10.64
C LEU A 511 18.17 -12.91 11.72
N ALA A 512 17.14 -12.27 12.29
CA ALA A 512 17.29 -11.19 13.24
C ALA A 512 16.64 -11.50 14.60
N PRO A 513 17.08 -10.79 15.66
CA PRO A 513 16.56 -11.00 16.99
C PRO A 513 15.09 -10.61 17.09
N ILE A 514 14.38 -11.31 17.98
CA ILE A 514 13.01 -11.01 18.40
C ILE A 514 13.03 -10.68 19.88
N GLU A 515 12.39 -9.58 20.25
CA GLU A 515 12.18 -9.15 21.62
C GLU A 515 10.68 -8.96 21.87
N LEU A 516 10.11 -9.70 22.81
CA LEU A 516 8.77 -9.48 23.33
C LEU A 516 8.87 -8.86 24.72
N ARG A 517 8.32 -7.67 24.90
CA ARG A 517 8.20 -6.97 26.18
C ARG A 517 6.79 -7.13 26.72
N LEU A 518 6.71 -7.68 27.92
CA LEU A 518 5.48 -7.86 28.66
C LEU A 518 5.49 -6.85 29.80
N ALA A 519 4.44 -6.05 29.94
CA ALA A 519 4.29 -5.25 31.15
C ALA A 519 4.12 -6.19 32.35
N ARG A 520 5.06 -6.14 33.29
CA ARG A 520 5.05 -6.97 34.50
C ARG A 520 3.84 -6.54 35.33
N LEU A 521 3.00 -7.50 35.69
CA LEU A 521 2.01 -7.30 36.73
C LEU A 521 2.68 -7.50 38.10
N ARG A 522 2.31 -6.67 39.08
CA ARG A 522 2.97 -6.68 40.39
C ARG A 522 2.84 -8.08 41.01
N PRO A 523 3.95 -8.71 41.43
CA PRO A 523 3.85 -9.92 42.24
C PRO A 523 3.16 -9.57 43.56
N SER A 524 2.15 -10.36 43.92
CA SER A 524 1.50 -10.28 45.23
C SER A 524 2.57 -10.50 46.30
N THR A 525 2.93 -9.45 47.04
CA THR A 525 3.64 -9.64 48.30
C THR A 525 2.62 -10.15 49.30
N ALA A 526 2.36 -11.45 49.25
CA ALA A 526 1.61 -12.14 50.29
C ALA A 526 2.29 -11.89 51.63
N VAL A 527 1.78 -10.93 52.40
CA VAL A 527 2.07 -10.78 53.82
C VAL A 527 1.45 -11.99 54.49
N ARG A 528 2.24 -13.06 54.62
CA ARG A 528 1.99 -14.15 55.56
C ARG A 528 1.81 -13.52 56.95
N ARG A 529 0.56 -13.42 57.41
CA ARG A 529 0.24 -13.27 58.84
C ARG A 529 -0.04 -14.63 59.43
#